data_AF-A0AA35RB60-F1
#
_entry.id   AF-A0AA35RB60-F1
#
_cell.length_a   1.000
_cell.length_b   1.000
_cell.length_c   1.000
_cell.angle_alpha   90.00
_cell.angle_beta   90.00
_cell.angle_gamma   90.00
#
_symmetry.space_group_name_H-M   'P 1'
#
loop_
_entity.id
_entity.type
_entity.pdbx_description
1 polymer ?
#
loop_
_entity_poly.entity_id
_entity_poly.type
_entity_poly.pdbx_seq_one_letter_code
_entity_poly.pdbx_strand_id
1 'polypeptide(L)'
;MMFKRASGSSELGKKGGYLVALSSGDRLLFEGCLELAVLTGTVEVHGFLLTSSHPPLPLFSPLNSPHLPILPSPSDAEEEQMGAGFAGRGRGLGAEDVEWLNSLAADSVIAVCMVWNLDSLLVTSLQSVPNSGLLPSKLDGRMATATFRLLKGDVAPTPKFINFPEDFHTQLNKVLEYRGPVVLVCGGMNSGKSTLGRFLVNKFLNRCDKVGFLECDVGQPEFTVPMVTALHVLTHPVFGPAHFSHRRPYKAYFFGELSPARKPRYYVHLINQLFSLFMSGIRGDGEVPLIINTCGWTKYLGVALLMDIIRLTSPSHIVRMVPDKRRVFNVVTDLLPFTPHTLTSTPGILTPSSSPVPVPWSTEEHWYSEHITGLSGKYTAMDIVSVVLLLHLISPLSLPPQLPSQLQFNGMCIGPRNEVVRRPLLTAAAMPNQAPKGTTERPNRPLRHHQEGTTGGPNRPLRPH
;
A
#
# COMPACT_ATOMS: atom_id res chain seq x y z
N MET A 1 28.87 12.05 4.38
CA MET A 1 28.58 10.88 3.52
C MET A 1 29.72 10.58 2.55
N MET A 2 30.18 9.33 2.49
CA MET A 2 31.22 8.86 1.56
C MET A 2 30.71 7.68 0.69
N PHE A 3 31.25 7.55 -0.53
CA PHE A 3 30.87 6.51 -1.48
C PHE A 3 32.08 5.83 -2.10
N LYS A 4 31.98 4.51 -2.29
CA LYS A 4 32.92 3.73 -3.11
C LYS A 4 32.13 2.82 -4.05
N ARG A 5 32.49 2.79 -5.33
CA ARG A 5 31.96 1.76 -6.24
C ARG A 5 32.55 0.42 -5.81
N ALA A 6 31.71 -0.59 -5.64
CA ALA A 6 32.16 -1.93 -5.26
C ALA A 6 33.14 -2.48 -6.30
N SER A 7 34.18 -3.17 -5.84
CA SER A 7 35.23 -3.72 -6.70
C SER A 7 34.65 -4.65 -7.77
N GLY A 8 35.06 -4.51 -9.03
CA GLY A 8 34.51 -5.30 -10.15
C GLY A 8 34.79 -6.81 -10.06
N SER A 9 35.74 -7.22 -9.22
CA SER A 9 36.03 -8.62 -8.91
C SER A 9 34.97 -9.26 -8.01
N SER A 10 34.20 -8.47 -7.26
CA SER A 10 33.06 -8.93 -6.48
C SER A 10 31.82 -9.17 -7.35
N GLU A 11 30.98 -10.13 -6.97
CA GLU A 11 29.64 -10.32 -7.59
C GLU A 11 28.82 -9.02 -7.58
N LEU A 12 29.02 -8.21 -6.54
CA LEU A 12 28.35 -6.94 -6.32
C LEU A 12 28.86 -5.82 -7.23
N GLY A 13 30.17 -5.78 -7.52
CA GLY A 13 30.73 -4.88 -8.52
C GLY A 13 30.22 -5.20 -9.92
N LYS A 14 30.01 -6.49 -10.24
CA LYS A 14 29.35 -6.92 -11.49
C LYS A 14 27.91 -6.42 -11.59
N LYS A 15 27.19 -6.35 -10.47
CA LYS A 15 25.85 -5.74 -10.36
C LYS A 15 25.86 -4.21 -10.27
N GLY A 16 27.00 -3.55 -10.45
CA GLY A 16 27.11 -2.10 -10.39
C GLY A 16 26.85 -1.50 -9.01
N GLY A 17 27.21 -2.22 -7.94
CA GLY A 17 26.97 -1.82 -6.56
C GLY A 17 27.88 -0.68 -6.06
N TYR A 18 27.41 -0.01 -5.01
CA TYR A 18 28.11 1.03 -4.28
C TYR A 18 28.07 0.72 -2.78
N LEU A 19 29.20 0.94 -2.12
CA LEU A 19 29.32 1.05 -0.68
C LEU A 19 29.07 2.50 -0.27
N VAL A 20 28.25 2.70 0.77
CA VAL A 20 27.89 4.01 1.30
C VAL A 20 28.16 4.06 2.78
N ALA A 21 29.03 4.97 3.21
CA ALA A 21 29.30 5.25 4.61
C ALA A 21 28.54 6.53 5.03
N LEU A 22 27.75 6.41 6.09
CA LEU A 22 26.84 7.42 6.59
C LEU A 22 27.24 7.85 8.01
N SER A 23 27.36 9.16 8.19
CA SER A 23 27.62 9.84 9.45
C SER A 23 26.33 10.41 10.04
N SER A 24 26.35 10.80 11.31
CA SER A 24 25.20 11.49 11.93
C SER A 24 24.78 12.71 11.12
N GLY A 25 23.48 12.84 10.86
CA GLY A 25 22.90 13.91 10.03
C GLY A 25 23.00 13.70 8.52
N ASP A 26 23.71 12.68 8.03
CA ASP A 26 23.71 12.34 6.61
C ASP A 26 22.32 11.89 6.13
N ARG A 27 22.06 12.10 4.84
CA ARG A 27 20.87 11.59 4.16
C ARG A 27 21.26 11.08 2.79
N LEU A 28 21.05 9.79 2.55
CA LEU A 28 21.20 9.21 1.23
C LEU A 28 19.87 9.29 0.49
N LEU A 29 19.88 9.99 -0.64
CA LEU A 29 18.77 10.07 -1.59
C LEU A 29 19.14 9.33 -2.88
N PHE A 30 18.14 8.76 -3.53
CA PHE A 30 18.31 8.09 -4.81
C PHE A 30 17.06 8.25 -5.69
N GLU A 31 17.26 8.08 -7.00
CA GLU A 31 16.20 8.00 -8.01
C GLU A 31 16.17 6.59 -8.59
N GLY A 32 14.99 6.03 -8.80
CA GLY A 32 14.80 4.72 -9.42
C GLY A 32 14.62 3.58 -8.41
N CYS A 33 15.18 2.41 -8.73
CA CYS A 33 15.01 1.18 -7.97
C CYS A 33 16.37 0.56 -7.63
N LEU A 34 16.58 0.25 -6.35
CA LEU A 34 17.81 -0.40 -5.89
C LEU A 34 17.49 -1.48 -4.86
N GLU A 35 18.44 -2.37 -4.61
CA GLU A 35 18.47 -3.20 -3.41
C GLU A 35 19.42 -2.59 -2.38
N LEU A 36 19.05 -2.66 -1.11
CA LEU A 36 19.83 -2.17 0.03
C LEU A 36 20.12 -3.31 1.00
N ALA A 37 21.39 -3.43 1.42
CA ALA A 37 21.78 -4.23 2.56
C ALA A 37 22.62 -3.39 3.53
N VAL A 38 22.38 -3.55 4.83
CA VAL A 38 23.18 -2.88 5.87
C VAL A 38 24.33 -3.81 6.24
N LEU A 39 25.55 -3.29 6.27
CA LEU A 39 26.75 -4.05 6.63
C LEU A 39 27.11 -3.85 8.11
N THR A 40 26.91 -2.64 8.62
CA THR A 40 27.13 -2.28 10.02
C THR A 40 26.29 -1.08 10.41
N GLY A 41 25.96 -1.00 11.70
CA GLY A 41 25.09 0.03 12.25
C GLY A 41 23.64 -0.15 11.83
N THR A 42 22.86 0.90 12.03
CA THR A 42 21.43 0.92 11.75
C THR A 42 21.09 2.06 10.79
N VAL A 43 20.22 1.80 9.82
CA VAL A 43 19.60 2.86 9.00
C VAL A 43 18.09 2.81 9.09
N GLU A 44 17.47 3.98 9.22
CA GLU A 44 16.03 4.14 9.09
C GLU A 44 15.64 4.40 7.64
N VAL A 45 14.72 3.58 7.12
CA VAL A 45 14.07 3.77 5.82
C VAL A 45 12.57 3.85 6.05
N HIS A 46 12.00 5.03 5.84
CA HIS A 46 10.55 5.27 5.96
C HIS A 46 9.91 4.69 7.23
N GLY A 47 10.58 4.84 8.37
CA GLY A 47 10.09 4.37 9.67
C GLY A 47 10.63 3.02 10.13
N PHE A 48 11.15 2.19 9.23
CA PHE A 48 11.68 0.86 9.56
C PHE A 48 13.19 0.94 9.82
N LEU A 49 13.67 0.27 10.86
CA LEU A 49 15.08 0.19 11.23
C LEU A 49 15.71 -1.04 10.59
N LEU A 50 16.64 -0.83 9.66
CA LEU A 50 17.41 -1.88 9.01
C LEU A 50 18.77 -2.00 9.67
N THR A 51 19.15 -3.24 9.95
CA THR A 51 20.47 -3.63 10.47
C THR A 51 21.04 -4.76 9.63
N SER A 52 22.28 -5.17 9.92
CA SER A 52 22.94 -6.29 9.23
C SER A 52 22.24 -7.64 9.35
N SER A 53 21.30 -7.79 10.29
CA SER A 53 20.47 -8.99 10.44
C SER A 53 19.40 -9.15 9.35
N HIS A 54 19.05 -8.07 8.66
CA HIS A 54 18.01 -8.09 7.64
C HIS A 54 18.59 -8.56 6.28
N PRO A 55 17.82 -9.31 5.48
CA PRO A 55 18.22 -9.61 4.12
C PRO A 55 18.26 -8.32 3.28
N PRO A 56 18.91 -8.34 2.11
CA PRO A 56 18.76 -7.27 1.13
C PRO A 56 17.29 -7.01 0.80
N LEU A 57 16.90 -5.74 0.77
CA LEU A 57 15.51 -5.34 0.50
C LEU A 57 15.43 -4.37 -0.68
N PRO A 58 14.39 -4.49 -1.53
CA PRO A 58 14.16 -3.56 -2.63
C PRO A 58 13.59 -2.23 -2.13
N LEU A 59 14.16 -1.13 -2.61
CA LEU A 59 13.72 0.23 -2.33
C LEU A 59 13.35 0.94 -3.64
N PHE A 60 12.26 1.70 -3.61
CA PHE A 60 11.68 2.37 -4.77
C PHE A 60 11.52 3.87 -4.52
N SER A 61 12.21 4.67 -5.33
CA SER A 61 12.17 6.14 -5.31
C SER A 61 11.98 6.66 -6.74
N PRO A 62 10.82 6.39 -7.37
CA PRO A 62 10.57 6.82 -8.75
C PRO A 62 10.52 8.35 -8.86
N LEU A 63 10.88 8.88 -10.03
CA LEU A 63 11.01 10.33 -10.33
C LEU A 63 9.72 11.15 -10.15
N ASN A 64 8.62 10.44 -9.95
CA ASN A 64 7.28 10.95 -9.98
C ASN A 64 6.67 11.10 -8.56
N SER A 65 7.44 10.70 -7.56
CA SER A 65 7.11 10.72 -6.15
C SER A 65 8.25 11.38 -5.37
N PRO A 66 8.01 11.84 -4.13
CA PRO A 66 9.08 12.37 -3.30
C PRO A 66 10.07 11.26 -2.98
N HIS A 67 11.36 11.57 -3.00
CA HIS A 67 12.40 10.58 -2.81
C HIS A 67 12.33 9.93 -1.43
N LEU A 68 12.63 8.64 -1.39
CA LEU A 68 12.72 7.85 -0.18
C LEU A 68 14.10 8.05 0.46
N PRO A 69 14.22 8.73 1.62
CA PRO A 69 15.51 8.88 2.28
C PRO A 69 15.93 7.60 2.98
N ILE A 70 17.24 7.33 2.94
CA ILE A 70 17.92 6.38 3.82
C ILE A 70 18.70 7.22 4.83
N LEU A 71 18.32 7.12 6.10
CA LEU A 71 18.85 7.93 7.19
C LEU A 71 19.66 7.03 8.12
N PRO A 72 20.88 7.38 8.50
CA PRO A 72 21.57 6.65 9.55
C PRO A 72 20.87 6.91 10.90
N SER A 73 20.73 5.86 11.70
CA SER A 73 20.07 5.93 13.01
C SER A 73 21.07 5.53 14.09
N PRO A 74 21.34 6.40 15.08
CA PRO A 74 22.14 6.02 16.24
C PRO A 74 21.35 4.98 17.05
N SER A 75 21.93 3.79 17.19
CA SER A 75 21.37 2.68 17.98
C SER A 75 22.21 2.51 19.23
N ASP A 76 21.58 2.56 20.41
CA ASP A 76 22.24 2.29 21.70
C ASP A 76 22.79 0.85 21.79
N ALA A 77 22.29 -0.08 20.97
CA ALA A 77 22.61 -1.49 21.04
C ALA A 77 23.82 -1.91 20.19
N GLU A 78 24.35 -1.03 19.32
CA GLU A 78 25.39 -1.39 18.34
C GLU A 78 26.65 -0.50 18.37
N GLU A 79 26.80 0.42 19.33
CA GLU A 79 28.08 1.13 19.55
C GLU A 79 29.25 0.15 19.78
N GLU A 80 29.01 -1.00 20.43
CA GLU A 80 30.03 -2.04 20.67
C GLU A 80 30.50 -2.76 19.39
N GLN A 81 29.70 -2.79 18.32
CA GLN A 81 30.00 -3.60 17.13
C GLN A 81 30.83 -2.89 16.06
N MET A 82 30.98 -1.56 16.11
CA MET A 82 31.85 -0.82 15.17
C MET A 82 33.34 -0.90 15.55
N GLY A 83 33.66 -1.21 16.81
CA GLY A 83 35.04 -1.38 17.29
C GLY A 83 35.69 -2.71 16.90
N ALA A 84 34.89 -3.75 16.62
CA ALA A 84 35.36 -4.98 16.01
C ALA A 84 35.37 -4.78 14.49
N GLY A 85 36.52 -4.44 13.91
CA GLY A 85 36.67 -4.07 12.50
C GLY A 85 35.92 -4.98 11.50
N PHE A 86 35.73 -4.50 10.27
CA PHE A 86 34.85 -5.10 9.25
C PHE A 86 35.21 -6.53 8.79
N ALA A 87 36.28 -7.11 9.34
CA ALA A 87 36.71 -8.49 9.10
C ALA A 87 35.65 -9.50 9.57
N GLY A 88 35.02 -10.19 8.61
CA GLY A 88 34.01 -11.24 8.85
C GLY A 88 32.57 -10.87 8.48
N ARG A 89 32.27 -9.58 8.23
CA ARG A 89 30.92 -9.12 7.82
C ARG A 89 30.73 -9.06 6.29
N GLY A 90 31.81 -9.13 5.52
CA GLY A 90 31.81 -8.99 4.07
C GLY A 90 31.55 -10.27 3.29
N ARG A 91 30.38 -10.91 3.43
CA ARG A 91 29.99 -11.95 2.46
C ARG A 91 29.84 -11.30 1.07
N GLY A 92 30.76 -11.60 0.16
CA GLY A 92 30.75 -11.12 -1.22
C GLY A 92 31.56 -9.85 -1.50
N LEU A 93 32.26 -9.27 -0.52
CA LEU A 93 33.13 -8.10 -0.74
C LEU A 93 34.52 -8.50 -1.24
N GLY A 94 35.10 -7.72 -2.15
CA GLY A 94 36.48 -7.89 -2.59
C GLY A 94 37.49 -7.34 -1.57
N ALA A 95 38.77 -7.71 -1.68
CA ALA A 95 39.83 -7.25 -0.77
C ALA A 95 39.92 -5.72 -0.70
N GLU A 96 39.84 -5.04 -1.84
CA GLU A 96 39.83 -3.57 -1.91
C GLU A 96 38.63 -2.93 -1.20
N ASP A 97 37.48 -3.62 -1.18
CA ASP A 97 36.27 -3.15 -0.51
C ASP A 97 36.45 -3.23 1.01
N VAL A 98 37.03 -4.32 1.50
CA VAL A 98 37.35 -4.50 2.93
C VAL A 98 38.41 -3.48 3.38
N GLU A 99 39.44 -3.24 2.57
CA GLU A 99 40.47 -2.24 2.87
C GLU A 99 39.88 -0.83 2.98
N TRP A 100 39.01 -0.46 2.05
CA TRP A 100 38.30 0.83 2.12
C TRP A 100 37.44 0.94 3.38
N LEU A 101 36.70 -0.12 3.74
CA LEU A 101 35.91 -0.14 4.97
C LEU A 101 36.79 0.05 6.21
N ASN A 102 37.92 -0.65 6.29
CA ASN A 102 38.87 -0.51 7.39
C ASN A 102 39.54 0.88 7.43
N SER A 103 39.57 1.61 6.31
CA SER A 103 40.09 2.99 6.23
C SER A 103 39.12 4.06 6.75
N LEU A 104 37.84 3.71 6.94
CA LEU A 104 36.85 4.63 7.50
C LEU A 104 37.15 4.80 9.00
N ALA A 105 37.89 5.85 9.35
CA ALA A 105 38.23 6.19 10.73
C ALA A 105 36.96 6.26 11.60
N ALA A 106 36.99 5.54 12.72
CA ALA A 106 35.83 5.03 13.46
C ALA A 106 34.94 6.08 14.17
N ASP A 107 35.29 7.37 14.16
CA ASP A 107 34.64 8.34 15.06
C ASP A 107 33.46 9.10 14.43
N SER A 108 33.21 8.97 13.11
CA SER A 108 32.16 9.74 12.44
C SER A 108 31.16 8.94 11.62
N VAL A 109 31.48 7.71 11.22
CA VAL A 109 30.57 6.84 10.47
C VAL A 109 29.76 6.03 11.46
N ILE A 110 28.44 6.10 11.37
CA ILE A 110 27.53 5.37 12.27
C ILE A 110 26.77 4.25 11.56
N ALA A 111 26.77 4.24 10.22
CA ALA A 111 26.24 3.13 9.44
C ALA A 111 26.99 2.96 8.12
N VAL A 112 27.16 1.71 7.69
CA VAL A 112 27.62 1.39 6.34
C VAL A 112 26.62 0.49 5.65
N CYS A 113 26.23 0.90 4.45
CA CYS A 113 25.28 0.19 3.62
C CYS A 113 25.89 -0.15 2.26
N MET A 114 25.26 -1.11 1.62
CA MET A 114 25.54 -1.48 0.24
C MET A 114 24.26 -1.35 -0.58
N VAL A 115 24.39 -0.73 -1.76
CA VAL A 115 23.28 -0.54 -2.71
C VAL A 115 23.66 -0.98 -4.10
N TRP A 116 22.78 -1.66 -4.83
CA TRP A 116 23.05 -2.13 -6.20
C TRP A 116 21.77 -2.21 -7.03
N ASN A 117 21.93 -2.59 -8.32
CA ASN A 117 20.80 -2.62 -9.24
C ASN A 117 19.74 -3.63 -8.80
N LEU A 118 18.47 -3.22 -8.82
CA LEU A 118 17.37 -4.14 -8.55
C LEU A 118 17.07 -4.96 -9.82
N ASP A 119 17.48 -6.22 -9.79
CA ASP A 119 17.16 -7.19 -10.84
C ASP A 119 15.76 -7.79 -10.57
N SER A 120 14.74 -7.19 -11.17
CA SER A 120 13.37 -7.71 -11.08
C SER A 120 12.63 -7.59 -12.41
N LEU A 121 11.68 -8.50 -12.64
CA LEU A 121 10.82 -8.45 -13.82
C LEU A 121 10.11 -7.09 -13.90
N LEU A 122 9.61 -6.56 -12.78
CA LEU A 122 9.04 -5.23 -12.68
C LEU A 122 9.96 -4.15 -13.27
N VAL A 123 11.23 -4.13 -12.88
CA VAL A 123 12.20 -3.14 -13.35
C VAL A 123 12.50 -3.34 -14.84
N THR A 124 12.70 -4.59 -15.29
CA THR A 124 12.90 -4.91 -16.71
C THR A 124 11.72 -4.47 -17.57
N SER A 125 10.49 -4.72 -17.09
CA SER A 125 9.25 -4.28 -17.72
C SER A 125 9.16 -2.77 -17.82
N LEU A 126 9.47 -2.04 -16.75
CA LEU A 126 9.45 -0.59 -16.74
C LEU A 126 10.50 0.03 -17.66
N GLN A 127 11.68 -0.58 -17.76
CA GLN A 127 12.72 -0.18 -18.70
C GLN A 127 12.32 -0.41 -20.16
N SER A 128 11.47 -1.41 -20.43
CA SER A 128 10.95 -1.69 -21.78
C SER A 128 9.90 -0.68 -22.25
N VAL A 129 9.35 0.14 -21.35
CA VAL A 129 8.37 1.19 -21.67
C VAL A 129 9.11 2.53 -21.82
N PRO A 130 9.33 3.02 -23.06
CA PRO A 130 10.02 4.28 -23.29
C PRO A 130 9.25 5.43 -22.65
N ASN A 131 9.97 6.41 -22.08
CA ASN A 131 9.39 7.63 -21.50
C ASN A 131 8.34 7.38 -20.39
N SER A 132 8.43 6.24 -19.67
CA SER A 132 7.55 5.99 -18.52
C SER A 132 7.64 7.08 -17.45
N GLY A 133 8.79 7.78 -17.36
CA GLY A 133 9.04 8.78 -16.33
C GLY A 133 9.08 8.20 -14.91
N LEU A 134 9.15 6.86 -14.79
CA LEU A 134 9.19 6.13 -13.52
C LEU A 134 10.62 5.81 -13.10
N LEU A 135 11.46 5.45 -14.06
CA LEU A 135 12.87 5.16 -13.87
C LEU A 135 13.73 6.29 -14.45
N PRO A 136 14.96 6.48 -13.94
CA PRO A 136 15.94 7.33 -14.60
C PRO A 136 16.08 6.94 -16.08
N SER A 137 16.05 7.92 -17.00
CA SER A 137 16.49 7.66 -18.37
C SER A 137 17.97 7.23 -18.37
N LYS A 138 18.48 6.64 -19.46
CA LYS A 138 19.94 6.48 -19.65
C LYS A 138 20.58 7.84 -19.45
N LEU A 139 21.21 8.06 -18.30
CA LEU A 139 21.55 9.38 -17.78
C LEU A 139 23.05 9.56 -17.70
N ASP A 140 23.52 10.69 -18.23
CA ASP A 140 24.87 11.20 -18.06
C ASP A 140 25.11 11.59 -16.59
N GLY A 141 26.19 11.09 -15.98
CA GLY A 141 26.56 11.41 -14.61
C GLY A 141 27.48 10.38 -13.94
N ARG A 142 28.30 10.82 -12.97
CA ARG A 142 29.39 10.03 -12.37
C ARG A 142 28.94 8.85 -11.47
N MET A 143 27.65 8.71 -11.14
CA MET A 143 27.11 7.65 -10.26
C MET A 143 25.71 7.15 -10.69
N ALA A 144 25.57 6.81 -11.97
CA ALA A 144 24.35 6.25 -12.54
C ALA A 144 24.52 4.76 -12.87
N THR A 145 23.47 3.98 -12.62
CA THR A 145 23.36 2.59 -13.05
C THR A 145 22.12 2.41 -13.92
N ALA A 146 21.86 1.18 -14.40
CA ALA A 146 20.70 0.91 -15.25
C ALA A 146 19.36 1.11 -14.53
N THR A 147 19.33 0.98 -13.20
CA THR A 147 18.08 0.95 -12.42
C THR A 147 17.96 2.08 -11.40
N PHE A 148 19.07 2.69 -10.95
CA PHE A 148 19.05 3.82 -10.03
C PHE A 148 20.18 4.85 -10.25
N ARG A 149 19.98 6.07 -9.74
CA ARG A 149 21.01 7.09 -9.55
C ARG A 149 21.07 7.49 -8.08
N LEU A 150 22.27 7.54 -7.50
CA LEU A 150 22.48 8.17 -6.19
C LEU A 150 22.56 9.68 -6.34
N LEU A 151 21.81 10.39 -5.51
CA LEU A 151 21.80 11.85 -5.49
C LEU A 151 22.83 12.33 -4.47
N LYS A 152 23.88 12.98 -4.97
CA LYS A 152 24.87 13.66 -4.13
C LYS A 152 24.34 15.06 -3.73
N GLY A 153 24.72 15.55 -2.55
CA GLY A 153 24.29 16.86 -2.03
C GLY A 153 24.47 18.03 -3.02
N ASP A 154 23.63 19.07 -2.84
CA ASP A 154 23.53 20.32 -3.60
C ASP A 154 23.17 20.22 -5.09
N VAL A 155 22.37 19.23 -5.49
CA VAL A 155 21.66 19.33 -6.76
C VAL A 155 20.57 20.40 -6.61
N ALA A 156 20.72 21.52 -7.32
CA ALA A 156 19.68 22.53 -7.46
C ALA A 156 18.77 22.18 -8.66
N PRO A 157 17.43 22.24 -8.51
CA PRO A 157 16.68 22.51 -7.28
C PRO A 157 16.75 21.35 -6.27
N THR A 158 16.72 21.67 -4.98
CA THR A 158 16.83 20.68 -3.90
C THR A 158 15.80 19.56 -4.10
N PRO A 159 16.23 18.28 -4.14
CA PRO A 159 15.33 17.16 -4.38
C PRO A 159 14.25 17.10 -3.30
N LYS A 160 13.00 16.89 -3.69
CA LYS A 160 11.88 16.67 -2.75
C LYS A 160 11.99 15.26 -2.20
N PHE A 161 12.00 15.10 -0.88
CA PHE A 161 12.02 13.80 -0.22
C PHE A 161 10.93 13.72 0.85
N ILE A 162 10.57 12.50 1.25
CA ILE A 162 9.65 12.25 2.35
C ILE A 162 10.35 12.62 3.65
N ASN A 163 9.77 13.52 4.43
CA ASN A 163 10.29 13.88 5.74
C ASN A 163 9.18 13.81 6.79
N PHE A 164 9.50 13.35 7.99
CA PHE A 164 8.64 13.43 9.16
C PHE A 164 9.40 14.25 10.22
N PRO A 165 8.82 15.31 10.83
CA PRO A 165 9.55 16.14 11.78
C PRO A 165 9.62 15.49 13.15
N GLU A 166 10.51 15.96 14.00
CA GLU A 166 10.74 15.40 15.33
C GLU A 166 9.48 15.36 16.22
N ASP A 167 8.65 16.41 16.19
CA ASP A 167 7.39 16.47 16.94
C ASP A 167 6.42 15.33 16.58
N PHE A 168 6.44 14.90 15.31
CA PHE A 168 5.63 13.79 14.83
C PHE A 168 6.11 12.47 15.43
N HIS A 169 7.42 12.26 15.55
CA HIS A 169 7.96 11.06 16.20
C HIS A 169 7.55 10.99 17.67
N THR A 170 7.54 12.12 18.37
CA THR A 170 7.12 12.20 19.78
C THR A 170 5.65 11.80 19.96
N GLN A 171 4.76 12.28 19.10
CA GLN A 171 3.34 11.90 19.11
C GLN A 171 3.15 10.43 18.76
N LEU A 172 3.83 9.96 17.71
CA LEU A 172 3.77 8.58 17.27
C LEU A 172 4.20 7.58 18.35
N ASN A 173 5.24 7.90 19.12
CA ASN A 173 5.74 7.02 20.17
C ASN A 173 4.64 6.60 21.17
N LYS A 174 3.71 7.52 21.48
CA LYS A 174 2.54 7.21 22.34
C LYS A 174 1.61 6.18 21.71
N VAL A 175 1.40 6.25 20.40
CA VAL A 175 0.57 5.28 19.66
C VAL A 175 1.27 3.92 19.60
N LEU A 176 2.60 3.90 19.45
CA LEU A 176 3.42 2.69 19.41
C LEU A 176 3.54 1.95 20.75
N GLU A 177 3.18 2.61 21.87
CA GLU A 177 3.11 1.99 23.21
C GLU A 177 1.85 1.13 23.40
N TYR A 178 0.80 1.33 22.59
CA TYR A 178 -0.41 0.51 22.67
C TYR A 178 -0.16 -0.87 22.09
N ARG A 179 -0.70 -1.90 22.76
CA ARG A 179 -0.74 -3.27 22.25
C ARG A 179 -1.88 -3.40 21.24
N GLY A 180 -1.55 -3.73 19.99
CA GLY A 180 -2.48 -3.87 18.86
C GLY A 180 -3.49 -2.73 18.66
N PRO A 181 -3.03 -1.46 18.55
CA PRO A 181 -3.90 -0.33 18.30
C PRO A 181 -4.60 -0.43 16.96
N VAL A 182 -5.84 0.05 16.91
CA VAL A 182 -6.56 0.34 15.68
C VAL A 182 -6.43 1.83 15.40
N VAL A 183 -5.67 2.18 14.37
CA VAL A 183 -5.34 3.56 13.99
C VAL A 183 -6.07 3.90 12.70
N LEU A 184 -7.01 4.85 12.77
CA LEU A 184 -7.71 5.36 11.60
C LEU A 184 -7.05 6.63 11.09
N VAL A 185 -6.65 6.66 9.83
CA VAL A 185 -6.03 7.80 9.17
C VAL A 185 -7.02 8.46 8.23
N CYS A 186 -7.36 9.73 8.48
CA CYS A 186 -8.33 10.49 7.69
C CYS A 186 -7.83 11.90 7.32
N GLY A 187 -8.47 12.54 6.34
CA GLY A 187 -8.02 13.83 5.80
C GLY A 187 -8.29 14.00 4.31
N GLY A 188 -8.13 15.24 3.83
CA GLY A 188 -8.38 15.63 2.44
C GLY A 188 -7.57 14.82 1.41
N MET A 189 -7.98 14.90 0.15
CA MET A 189 -7.16 14.38 -0.96
C MET A 189 -5.77 15.03 -0.94
N ASN A 190 -4.71 14.27 -1.27
CA ASN A 190 -3.32 14.72 -1.28
C ASN A 190 -2.76 15.23 0.07
N SER A 191 -3.41 14.92 1.20
CA SER A 191 -2.93 15.32 2.53
C SER A 191 -1.80 14.45 3.11
N GLY A 192 -1.45 13.33 2.45
CA GLY A 192 -0.38 12.44 2.90
C GLY A 192 -0.82 11.18 3.64
N LYS A 193 -2.13 10.90 3.73
CA LYS A 193 -2.69 9.73 4.45
C LYS A 193 -1.98 8.41 4.12
N SER A 194 -1.82 8.11 2.84
CA SER A 194 -1.24 6.84 2.42
C SER A 194 0.27 6.75 2.71
N THR A 195 0.98 7.87 2.63
CA THR A 195 2.39 7.99 3.05
C THR A 195 2.53 7.77 4.56
N LEU A 196 1.64 8.37 5.35
CA LEU A 196 1.56 8.13 6.78
C LEU A 196 1.23 6.66 7.08
N GLY A 197 0.26 6.07 6.37
CA GLY A 197 -0.11 4.67 6.53
C GLY A 197 1.07 3.72 6.31
N ARG A 198 1.86 3.92 5.24
CA ARG A 198 3.09 3.15 4.98
C ARG A 198 4.14 3.35 6.08
N PHE A 199 4.32 4.58 6.55
CA PHE A 199 5.23 4.89 7.65
C PHE A 199 4.82 4.20 8.96
N LEU A 200 3.53 4.22 9.30
CA LEU A 200 2.99 3.53 10.48
C LEU A 200 3.19 2.01 10.38
N VAL A 201 2.91 1.41 9.22
CA VAL A 201 3.18 -0.02 8.99
C VAL A 201 4.64 -0.33 9.32
N ASN A 202 5.56 0.42 8.74
CA ASN A 202 6.99 0.24 8.95
C ASN A 202 7.39 0.42 10.42
N LYS A 203 6.85 1.43 11.11
CA LYS A 203 7.15 1.66 12.53
C LYS A 203 6.66 0.51 13.41
N PHE A 204 5.45 -0.01 13.18
CA PHE A 204 4.94 -1.17 13.91
C PHE A 204 5.72 -2.44 13.60
N LEU A 205 6.16 -2.66 12.35
CA LEU A 205 6.94 -3.84 11.98
C LEU A 205 8.33 -3.91 12.65
N ASN A 206 8.83 -2.83 13.25
CA ASN A 206 10.03 -2.91 14.10
C ASN A 206 9.80 -3.68 15.41
N ARG A 207 8.53 -3.88 15.82
CA ARG A 207 8.15 -4.44 17.13
C ARG A 207 7.09 -5.54 17.04
N CYS A 208 6.44 -5.69 15.89
CA CYS A 208 5.36 -6.63 15.65
C CYS A 208 5.67 -7.47 14.42
N ASP A 209 5.41 -8.78 14.47
CA ASP A 209 5.63 -9.69 13.34
C ASP A 209 4.74 -9.38 12.14
N LYS A 210 3.56 -8.80 12.40
CA LYS A 210 2.57 -8.47 11.37
C LYS A 210 1.75 -7.26 11.74
N VAL A 211 1.29 -6.56 10.71
CA VAL A 211 0.41 -5.38 10.81
C VAL A 211 -0.76 -5.56 9.85
N GLY A 212 -1.98 -5.35 10.36
CA GLY A 212 -3.17 -5.26 9.53
C GLY A 212 -3.23 -3.91 8.81
N PHE A 213 -3.66 -3.90 7.55
CA PHE A 213 -3.94 -2.68 6.81
C PHE A 213 -5.28 -2.80 6.07
N LEU A 214 -6.25 -1.99 6.48
CA LEU A 214 -7.58 -1.92 5.89
C LEU A 214 -7.66 -0.70 4.95
N GLU A 215 -7.74 -0.99 3.66
CA GLU A 215 -7.84 0.01 2.59
C GLU A 215 -9.31 0.31 2.26
N CYS A 216 -9.71 1.54 2.52
CA CYS A 216 -11.05 2.06 2.26
C CYS A 216 -11.08 3.07 1.10
N ASP A 217 -9.95 3.45 0.48
CA ASP A 217 -9.90 4.31 -0.70
C ASP A 217 -9.99 3.47 -2.00
N VAL A 218 -11.19 3.40 -2.57
CA VAL A 218 -11.43 2.69 -3.85
C VAL A 218 -10.89 3.43 -5.07
N GLY A 219 -10.52 4.71 -4.95
CA GLY A 219 -9.99 5.50 -6.05
C GLY A 219 -8.48 5.37 -6.18
N GLN A 220 -7.77 5.52 -5.05
CA GLN A 220 -6.30 5.47 -4.98
C GLN A 220 -5.83 4.54 -3.85
N PRO A 221 -6.10 3.22 -3.95
CA PRO A 221 -5.75 2.28 -2.91
C PRO A 221 -4.24 2.09 -2.78
N GLU A 222 -3.78 1.81 -1.56
CA GLU A 222 -2.47 1.24 -1.32
C GLU A 222 -2.50 -0.29 -1.55
N PHE A 223 -1.36 -0.84 -1.97
CA PHE A 223 -1.09 -2.28 -2.11
C PHE A 223 -1.94 -3.08 -3.11
N THR A 224 -3.07 -2.56 -3.59
CA THR A 224 -3.98 -3.27 -4.50
C THR A 224 -4.35 -2.41 -5.71
N VAL A 225 -5.28 -2.91 -6.52
CA VAL A 225 -5.78 -2.21 -7.71
C VAL A 225 -6.97 -1.32 -7.37
N PRO A 226 -7.22 -0.23 -8.12
CA PRO A 226 -8.41 0.60 -7.93
C PRO A 226 -9.73 -0.16 -8.04
N MET A 227 -10.81 0.44 -7.53
CA MET A 227 -12.16 -0.13 -7.42
C MET A 227 -12.28 -1.31 -6.44
N VAL A 228 -11.29 -1.49 -5.55
CA VAL A 228 -11.25 -2.58 -4.58
C VAL A 228 -11.15 -2.00 -3.17
N THR A 229 -11.89 -2.58 -2.23
CA THR A 229 -11.57 -2.47 -0.79
C THR A 229 -10.82 -3.72 -0.37
N ALA A 230 -9.81 -3.58 0.46
CA ALA A 230 -8.91 -4.68 0.77
C ALA A 230 -8.43 -4.67 2.22
N LEU A 231 -8.25 -5.88 2.76
CA LEU A 231 -7.51 -6.14 3.99
C LEU A 231 -6.20 -6.82 3.63
N HIS A 232 -5.10 -6.22 4.05
CA HIS A 232 -3.76 -6.76 3.94
C HIS A 232 -3.25 -7.17 5.33
N VAL A 233 -2.43 -8.23 5.37
CA VAL A 233 -1.62 -8.60 6.53
C VAL A 233 -0.17 -8.50 6.09
N LEU A 234 0.50 -7.46 6.56
CA LEU A 234 1.85 -7.08 6.14
C LEU A 234 2.84 -7.62 7.17
N THR A 235 3.86 -8.33 6.69
CA THR A 235 4.95 -8.90 7.51
C THR A 235 6.33 -8.40 7.07
N HIS A 236 6.36 -7.53 6.06
CA HIS A 236 7.58 -6.98 5.47
C HIS A 236 7.39 -5.48 5.27
N PRO A 237 8.45 -4.68 5.43
CA PRO A 237 8.35 -3.24 5.30
C PRO A 237 7.98 -2.82 3.88
N VAL A 238 7.51 -1.58 3.77
CA VAL A 238 7.03 -0.94 2.55
C VAL A 238 7.94 0.24 2.22
N PHE A 239 8.75 0.10 1.16
CA PHE A 239 9.76 1.07 0.75
C PHE A 239 9.49 1.64 -0.63
N GLY A 240 8.34 2.29 -0.80
CA GLY A 240 7.99 2.92 -2.07
C GLY A 240 6.55 3.43 -2.10
N PRO A 241 6.15 4.09 -3.21
CA PRO A 241 4.77 4.51 -3.43
C PRO A 241 3.84 3.32 -3.76
N ALA A 242 2.53 3.57 -3.76
CA ALA A 242 1.48 2.55 -3.98
C ALA A 242 1.73 1.65 -5.21
N HIS A 243 2.12 2.26 -6.33
CA HIS A 243 2.36 1.55 -7.60
C HIS A 243 3.62 0.68 -7.62
N PHE A 244 4.49 0.75 -6.60
CA PHE A 244 5.65 -0.13 -6.43
C PHE A 244 5.51 -1.08 -5.23
N SER A 245 4.40 -1.00 -4.50
CA SER A 245 4.22 -1.72 -3.24
C SER A 245 3.08 -2.74 -3.31
N HIS A 246 2.67 -3.20 -4.49
CA HIS A 246 1.60 -4.19 -4.62
C HIS A 246 1.82 -5.43 -3.77
N ARG A 247 0.79 -5.80 -3.01
CA ARG A 247 0.76 -7.00 -2.17
C ARG A 247 -0.52 -7.77 -2.47
N ARG A 248 -0.44 -9.09 -2.41
CA ARG A 248 -1.64 -9.92 -2.39
C ARG A 248 -2.46 -9.58 -1.15
N PRO A 249 -3.72 -9.14 -1.28
CA PRO A 249 -4.58 -8.91 -0.12
C PRO A 249 -4.89 -10.23 0.56
N TYR A 250 -5.06 -10.19 1.88
CA TYR A 250 -5.61 -11.31 2.65
C TYR A 250 -7.06 -11.56 2.19
N LYS A 251 -7.84 -10.48 2.08
CA LYS A 251 -9.17 -10.48 1.47
C LYS A 251 -9.39 -9.16 0.76
N ALA A 252 -10.04 -9.22 -0.39
CA ALA A 252 -10.45 -8.04 -1.15
C ALA A 252 -11.87 -8.23 -1.69
N TYR A 253 -12.58 -7.13 -1.84
CA TYR A 253 -13.88 -7.08 -2.51
C TYR A 253 -13.82 -6.09 -3.66
N PHE A 254 -14.23 -6.55 -4.84
CA PHE A 254 -14.40 -5.68 -5.99
C PHE A 254 -15.66 -4.82 -5.78
N PHE A 255 -15.45 -3.52 -5.59
CA PHE A 255 -16.52 -2.55 -5.43
C PHE A 255 -17.07 -2.09 -6.79
N GLY A 256 -16.19 -2.00 -7.81
CA GLY A 256 -16.55 -1.74 -9.19
C GLY A 256 -16.72 -0.27 -9.57
N GLU A 257 -16.38 0.66 -8.67
CA GLU A 257 -16.39 2.10 -8.94
C GLU A 257 -15.18 2.79 -8.29
N LEU A 258 -14.75 3.91 -8.87
CA LEU A 258 -13.64 4.73 -8.36
C LEU A 258 -14.06 5.69 -7.25
N SER A 259 -15.35 5.71 -6.89
CA SER A 259 -15.91 6.59 -5.87
C SER A 259 -17.04 5.89 -5.12
N PRO A 260 -17.15 6.06 -3.79
CA PRO A 260 -18.22 5.46 -3.00
C PRO A 260 -19.61 6.10 -3.26
N ALA A 261 -19.69 7.16 -4.07
CA ALA A 261 -20.87 8.02 -4.18
C ALA A 261 -22.17 7.33 -4.58
N ARG A 262 -22.11 6.40 -5.55
CA ARG A 262 -23.34 5.78 -6.10
C ARG A 262 -23.84 4.62 -5.26
N LYS A 263 -22.96 3.99 -4.47
CA LYS A 263 -23.26 2.81 -3.65
C LYS A 263 -22.71 2.93 -2.22
N PRO A 264 -23.03 4.01 -1.49
CA PRO A 264 -22.37 4.30 -0.21
C PRO A 264 -22.65 3.26 0.87
N ARG A 265 -23.89 2.75 0.95
CA ARG A 265 -24.26 1.68 1.90
C ARG A 265 -23.51 0.38 1.63
N TYR A 266 -23.37 0.02 0.35
CA TYR A 266 -22.62 -1.17 -0.06
C TYR A 266 -21.13 -1.01 0.25
N TYR A 267 -20.57 0.17 0.00
CA TYR A 267 -19.18 0.48 0.36
C TYR A 267 -18.91 0.28 1.87
N VAL A 268 -19.74 0.85 2.75
CA VAL A 268 -19.61 0.63 4.21
C VAL A 268 -19.79 -0.84 4.58
N HIS A 269 -20.73 -1.55 3.93
CA HIS A 269 -20.92 -2.98 4.13
C HIS A 269 -19.66 -3.79 3.80
N LEU A 270 -18.98 -3.51 2.67
CA LEU A 270 -17.74 -4.21 2.31
C LEU A 270 -16.63 -3.97 3.32
N ILE A 271 -16.50 -2.73 3.81
CA ILE A 271 -15.53 -2.39 4.87
C ILE A 271 -15.86 -3.17 6.15
N ASN A 272 -17.14 -3.29 6.51
CA ASN A 272 -17.57 -4.06 7.67
C ASN A 272 -17.14 -5.53 7.60
N GLN A 273 -17.32 -6.15 6.42
CA GLN A 273 -16.93 -7.54 6.21
C GLN A 273 -15.41 -7.72 6.39
N LEU A 274 -14.60 -6.82 5.82
CA LEU A 274 -13.15 -6.86 5.97
C LEU A 274 -12.70 -6.61 7.42
N PHE A 275 -13.29 -5.63 8.10
CA PHE A 275 -12.98 -5.36 9.51
C PHE A 275 -13.36 -6.55 10.41
N SER A 276 -14.54 -7.14 10.20
CA SER A 276 -14.99 -8.32 10.94
C SER A 276 -14.04 -9.52 10.75
N LEU A 277 -13.53 -9.72 9.53
CA LEU A 277 -12.52 -10.74 9.25
C LEU A 277 -11.21 -10.48 9.99
N PHE A 278 -10.77 -9.22 10.07
CA PHE A 278 -9.60 -8.86 10.86
C PHE A 278 -9.81 -9.19 12.34
N MET A 279 -10.93 -8.72 12.91
CA MET A 279 -11.22 -8.87 14.34
C MET A 279 -11.36 -10.34 14.76
N SER A 280 -12.02 -11.17 13.95
CA SER A 280 -12.30 -12.57 14.28
C SER A 280 -11.16 -13.54 13.92
N GLY A 281 -10.35 -13.24 12.91
CA GLY A 281 -9.38 -14.19 12.37
C GLY A 281 -7.90 -13.77 12.41
N ILE A 282 -7.61 -12.47 12.49
CA ILE A 282 -6.22 -11.97 12.38
C ILE A 282 -5.74 -11.33 13.68
N ARG A 283 -6.62 -10.56 14.34
CA ARG A 283 -6.26 -9.76 15.52
C ARG A 283 -5.70 -10.60 16.67
N GLY A 284 -6.09 -11.87 16.75
CA GLY A 284 -5.65 -12.80 17.80
C GLY A 284 -6.03 -12.26 19.19
N ASP A 285 -5.09 -12.33 20.13
CA ASP A 285 -5.23 -11.85 21.51
C ASP A 285 -5.20 -10.31 21.65
N GLY A 286 -5.47 -9.57 20.56
CA GLY A 286 -5.44 -8.11 20.55
C GLY A 286 -4.06 -7.52 20.29
N GLU A 287 -3.10 -8.30 19.80
CA GLU A 287 -1.71 -7.86 19.63
C GLU A 287 -1.42 -7.20 18.29
N VAL A 288 -2.18 -7.58 17.26
CA VAL A 288 -1.89 -7.15 15.89
C VAL A 288 -2.45 -5.73 15.69
N PRO A 289 -1.59 -4.72 15.41
CA PRO A 289 -2.06 -3.38 15.09
C PRO A 289 -2.80 -3.38 13.75
N LEU A 290 -3.77 -2.47 13.61
CA LEU A 290 -4.52 -2.24 12.38
C LEU A 290 -4.42 -0.77 11.97
N ILE A 291 -4.02 -0.53 10.74
CA ILE A 291 -4.07 0.80 10.13
C ILE A 291 -5.25 0.84 9.16
N ILE A 292 -6.12 1.83 9.28
CA ILE A 292 -7.27 2.04 8.41
C ILE A 292 -7.01 3.29 7.57
N ASN A 293 -6.79 3.13 6.26
CA ASN A 293 -6.64 4.23 5.33
C ASN A 293 -8.00 4.61 4.73
N THR A 294 -8.47 5.84 4.94
CA THR A 294 -9.78 6.29 4.42
C THR A 294 -9.66 7.04 3.10
N CYS A 295 -10.77 7.13 2.34
CA CYS A 295 -10.82 7.98 1.15
C CYS A 295 -10.63 9.47 1.49
N GLY A 296 -10.22 10.26 0.50
CA GLY A 296 -9.97 11.70 0.64
C GLY A 296 -11.21 12.61 0.76
N TRP A 297 -12.41 12.05 0.97
CA TRP A 297 -13.66 12.80 0.97
C TRP A 297 -13.96 13.36 2.36
N THR A 298 -13.89 14.67 2.48
CA THR A 298 -14.00 15.34 3.78
C THR A 298 -15.29 16.13 3.97
N LYS A 299 -16.14 16.23 2.93
CA LYS A 299 -17.38 17.01 2.96
C LYS A 299 -18.60 16.14 2.69
N TYR A 300 -19.76 16.57 3.21
CA TYR A 300 -21.07 15.99 2.92
C TYR A 300 -21.08 14.46 3.10
N LEU A 301 -21.31 13.70 2.01
CA LEU A 301 -21.30 12.23 2.00
C LEU A 301 -20.00 11.64 2.59
N GLY A 302 -18.86 12.30 2.36
CA GLY A 302 -17.57 11.85 2.90
C GLY A 302 -17.54 11.82 4.42
N VAL A 303 -18.11 12.83 5.07
CA VAL A 303 -18.24 12.87 6.53
C VAL A 303 -19.15 11.77 7.02
N ALA A 304 -20.30 11.57 6.37
CA ALA A 304 -21.24 10.52 6.76
C ALA A 304 -20.63 9.11 6.64
N LEU A 305 -19.87 8.86 5.56
CA LEU A 305 -19.11 7.62 5.38
C LEU A 305 -18.05 7.44 6.47
N LEU A 306 -17.30 8.50 6.78
CA LEU A 306 -16.26 8.46 7.80
C LEU A 306 -16.85 8.18 9.19
N MET A 307 -18.00 8.76 9.53
CA MET A 307 -18.69 8.49 10.80
C MET A 307 -19.14 7.04 10.91
N ASP A 308 -19.67 6.45 9.83
CA ASP A 308 -19.99 5.03 9.81
C ASP A 308 -18.74 4.17 10.02
N ILE A 309 -17.62 4.47 9.36
CA ILE A 309 -16.36 3.72 9.52
C ILE A 309 -15.83 3.87 10.95
N ILE A 310 -15.83 5.07 11.53
CA ILE A 310 -15.36 5.30 12.91
C ILE A 310 -16.20 4.49 13.90
N ARG A 311 -17.53 4.52 13.80
CA ARG A 311 -18.42 3.77 14.71
C ARG A 311 -18.26 2.26 14.55
N LEU A 312 -18.18 1.81 13.30
CA LEU A 312 -18.01 0.39 12.96
C LEU A 312 -16.68 -0.15 13.49
N THR A 313 -15.60 0.61 13.33
CA THR A 313 -14.25 0.14 13.64
C THR A 313 -13.80 0.46 15.06
N SER A 314 -14.44 1.44 15.72
CA SER A 314 -14.11 1.90 17.07
C SER A 314 -12.61 2.06 17.28
N PRO A 315 -11.94 2.89 16.45
CA PRO A 315 -10.50 2.96 16.45
C PRO A 315 -9.98 3.49 17.79
N SER A 316 -8.88 2.92 18.26
CA SER A 316 -8.17 3.43 19.45
C SER A 316 -7.59 4.83 19.21
N HIS A 317 -7.21 5.14 17.97
CA HIS A 317 -6.59 6.41 17.60
C HIS A 317 -7.16 6.89 16.27
N ILE A 318 -7.46 8.18 16.19
CA ILE A 318 -7.86 8.85 14.94
C ILE A 318 -6.79 9.90 14.64
N VAL A 319 -6.06 9.67 13.54
CA VAL A 319 -5.06 10.61 13.04
C VAL A 319 -5.66 11.43 11.91
N ARG A 320 -5.77 12.74 12.13
CA ARG A 320 -6.36 13.67 11.17
C ARG A 320 -5.27 14.44 10.44
N MET A 321 -5.16 14.21 9.13
CA MET A 321 -4.29 14.94 8.22
C MET A 321 -4.92 16.27 7.83
N VAL A 322 -4.31 17.38 8.26
CA VAL A 322 -4.80 18.75 8.01
C VAL A 322 -3.89 19.48 7.00
N PRO A 323 -4.45 20.17 5.99
CA PRO A 323 -3.67 21.06 5.13
C PRO A 323 -2.95 22.17 5.92
N ASP A 324 -1.81 22.65 5.41
CA ASP A 324 -0.99 23.73 5.98
C ASP A 324 -1.80 24.95 6.50
N LYS A 325 -1.47 25.41 7.71
CA LYS A 325 -2.05 26.59 8.40
C LYS A 325 -2.03 27.86 7.54
N ARG A 326 -1.06 28.05 6.63
CA ARG A 326 -0.96 29.23 5.76
C ARG A 326 -2.00 29.25 4.64
N ARG A 327 -2.61 28.11 4.32
CA ARG A 327 -3.74 28.00 3.36
C ARG A 327 -5.11 28.10 4.03
N VAL A 328 -5.16 28.18 5.36
CA VAL A 328 -6.41 28.18 6.15
C VAL A 328 -7.21 29.48 6.01
N PHE A 329 -6.60 30.59 5.62
CA PHE A 329 -7.32 31.86 5.46
C PHE A 329 -8.43 31.84 4.39
N ASN A 330 -8.45 30.85 3.50
CA ASN A 330 -9.50 30.68 2.48
C ASN A 330 -10.17 29.29 2.47
N VAL A 331 -9.83 28.39 3.39
CA VAL A 331 -10.39 27.03 3.43
C VAL A 331 -11.05 26.83 4.79
N VAL A 332 -12.37 27.05 4.84
CA VAL A 332 -13.24 26.51 5.89
C VAL A 332 -12.79 25.08 6.15
N THR A 333 -12.38 24.77 7.38
CA THR A 333 -11.79 23.48 7.77
C THR A 333 -12.60 22.33 7.15
N ASP A 334 -11.99 21.67 6.16
CA ASP A 334 -12.67 20.76 5.24
C ASP A 334 -13.22 19.50 5.94
N LEU A 335 -12.85 19.24 7.20
CA LEU A 335 -13.40 18.22 8.09
C LEU A 335 -13.96 18.87 9.37
N LEU A 336 -15.09 18.37 9.86
CA LEU A 336 -15.59 18.70 11.19
C LEU A 336 -14.51 18.39 12.25
N PRO A 337 -14.35 19.20 13.30
CA PRO A 337 -13.50 18.83 14.44
C PRO A 337 -14.03 17.53 15.05
N PHE A 338 -13.18 16.57 15.43
CA PHE A 338 -13.63 15.32 16.06
C PHE A 338 -13.78 15.50 17.58
N THR A 339 -14.65 16.43 17.97
CA THR A 339 -15.05 16.56 19.37
C THR A 339 -15.99 15.41 19.77
N PRO A 340 -16.08 15.07 21.07
CA PRO A 340 -17.09 14.12 21.56
C PRO A 340 -18.50 14.45 21.07
N HIS A 341 -18.82 15.74 20.98
CA HIS A 341 -20.10 16.20 20.46
C HIS A 341 -20.26 15.88 18.97
N THR A 342 -19.32 16.23 18.11
CA THR A 342 -19.47 16.00 16.66
C THR A 342 -19.46 14.52 16.31
N LEU A 343 -18.66 13.68 16.98
CA LEU A 343 -18.64 12.24 16.75
C LEU A 343 -19.97 11.55 17.12
N THR A 344 -20.70 12.09 18.10
CA THR A 344 -22.00 11.56 18.54
C THR A 344 -23.17 12.17 17.77
N SER A 345 -23.10 13.46 17.43
CA SER A 345 -24.20 14.20 16.80
C SER A 345 -24.18 14.14 15.27
N THR A 346 -23.03 13.92 14.64
CA THR A 346 -22.93 13.86 13.17
C THR A 346 -23.51 12.53 12.66
N PRO A 347 -24.54 12.52 11.80
CA PRO A 347 -25.09 11.28 11.28
C PRO A 347 -24.13 10.62 10.28
N GLY A 348 -24.09 9.29 10.33
CA GLY A 348 -23.56 8.46 9.25
C GLY A 348 -24.66 8.11 8.24
N ILE A 349 -24.32 7.30 7.24
CA ILE A 349 -25.29 6.82 6.24
C ILE A 349 -26.11 5.65 6.78
N LEU A 350 -25.46 4.79 7.58
CA LEU A 350 -26.07 3.66 8.25
C LEU A 350 -26.35 3.94 9.72
N THR A 351 -25.57 4.81 10.35
CA THR A 351 -25.64 5.08 11.78
C THR A 351 -26.29 6.44 12.08
N PRO A 352 -27.45 6.49 12.77
CA PRO A 352 -28.10 7.75 13.10
C PRO A 352 -27.30 8.54 14.14
N SER A 353 -27.53 9.86 14.19
CA SER A 353 -27.11 10.73 15.30
C SER A 353 -27.70 10.17 16.59
N SER A 354 -26.88 9.97 17.65
CA SER A 354 -27.14 9.23 18.91
C SER A 354 -26.61 7.80 19.03
N SER A 355 -25.98 7.24 17.99
CA SER A 355 -25.27 5.96 18.15
C SER A 355 -24.05 6.16 19.07
N PRO A 356 -23.90 5.38 20.17
CA PRO A 356 -22.76 5.51 21.05
C PRO A 356 -21.48 5.18 20.28
N VAL A 357 -20.50 6.09 20.32
CA VAL A 357 -19.15 5.83 19.83
C VAL A 357 -18.41 5.13 20.97
N PRO A 358 -17.93 3.89 20.80
CA PRO A 358 -17.20 3.20 21.86
C PRO A 358 -15.97 4.01 22.25
N VAL A 359 -15.86 4.30 23.55
CA VAL A 359 -14.77 5.08 24.15
C VAL A 359 -13.71 4.09 24.63
N PRO A 360 -12.42 4.26 24.28
CA PRO A 360 -11.53 5.07 25.12
C PRO A 360 -10.82 6.17 24.33
N TRP A 361 -10.90 7.40 24.83
CA TRP A 361 -10.20 8.56 24.31
C TRP A 361 -8.70 8.47 24.59
N SER A 362 -7.89 8.28 23.55
CA SER A 362 -6.55 8.84 23.48
C SER A 362 -6.44 9.75 22.25
N THR A 363 -6.28 11.05 22.56
CA THR A 363 -5.75 12.12 21.69
C THR A 363 -6.24 12.15 20.25
N GLU A 364 -7.21 13.04 19.94
CA GLU A 364 -7.32 13.57 18.57
C GLU A 364 -5.99 14.27 18.27
N GLU A 365 -5.15 13.62 17.49
CA GLU A 365 -3.89 14.22 17.08
C GLU A 365 -4.08 14.90 15.73
N HIS A 366 -3.83 16.21 15.71
CA HIS A 366 -3.83 17.01 14.49
C HIS A 366 -2.47 16.94 13.83
N TRP A 367 -2.39 16.19 12.74
CA TRP A 367 -1.14 16.00 12.02
C TRP A 367 -1.18 16.89 10.79
N TYR A 368 -0.40 17.97 10.81
CA TYR A 368 -0.34 18.90 9.71
C TYR A 368 0.49 18.32 8.56
N SER A 369 -0.02 18.44 7.34
CA SER A 369 0.74 18.06 6.14
C SER A 369 2.05 18.82 5.98
N GLU A 370 2.21 20.01 6.59
CA GLU A 370 3.50 20.72 6.63
C GLU A 370 4.57 19.94 7.38
N HIS A 371 4.16 19.12 8.36
CA HIS A 371 5.07 18.20 9.02
C HIS A 371 5.60 17.18 8.01
N ILE A 372 4.75 16.69 7.11
CA ILE A 372 5.17 15.75 6.07
C ILE A 372 5.55 16.51 4.79
N THR A 373 6.79 17.00 4.72
CA THR A 373 7.27 17.72 3.53
C THR A 373 7.48 16.77 2.34
N GLY A 374 7.43 17.35 1.14
CA GLY A 374 7.64 16.62 -0.12
C GLY A 374 6.36 16.09 -0.77
N LEU A 375 5.23 16.00 -0.07
CA LEU A 375 3.96 15.45 -0.59
C LEU A 375 3.39 16.26 -1.77
N SER A 376 3.75 15.93 -3.00
CA SER A 376 3.02 16.35 -4.20
C SER A 376 2.68 15.14 -5.04
N GLY A 377 1.39 14.77 -5.08
CA GLY A 377 0.90 13.77 -6.02
C GLY A 377 0.84 14.37 -7.42
N LYS A 378 1.66 13.86 -8.34
CA LYS A 378 1.58 14.19 -9.78
C LYS A 378 0.46 13.41 -10.50
N TYR A 379 -0.15 12.43 -9.84
CA TYR A 379 -1.04 11.45 -10.46
C TYR A 379 -2.45 11.47 -9.92
N THR A 380 -3.38 11.35 -10.85
CA THR A 380 -4.80 11.11 -10.61
C THR A 380 -5.04 9.64 -10.29
N ALA A 381 -6.25 9.31 -9.82
CA ALA A 381 -6.68 7.92 -9.70
C ALA A 381 -6.54 7.16 -11.01
N MET A 382 -6.84 7.79 -12.16
CA MET A 382 -6.75 7.17 -13.48
C MET A 382 -5.30 6.85 -13.90
N ASP A 383 -4.35 7.70 -13.51
CA ASP A 383 -2.95 7.42 -13.81
C ASP A 383 -2.45 6.24 -12.96
N ILE A 384 -2.86 6.17 -11.69
CA ILE A 384 -2.58 5.03 -10.82
C ILE A 384 -3.24 3.77 -11.40
N VAL A 385 -4.50 3.81 -11.83
CA VAL A 385 -5.15 2.69 -12.55
C VAL A 385 -4.28 2.22 -13.71
N SER A 386 -3.83 3.14 -14.56
CA SER A 386 -3.07 2.81 -15.77
C SER A 386 -1.72 2.18 -15.46
N VAL A 387 -0.98 2.76 -14.50
CA VAL A 387 0.31 2.20 -14.06
C VAL A 387 0.10 0.85 -13.39
N VAL A 388 -0.87 0.73 -12.47
CA VAL A 388 -1.13 -0.51 -11.72
C VAL A 388 -1.60 -1.64 -12.64
N LEU A 389 -2.47 -1.36 -13.60
CA LEU A 389 -2.90 -2.33 -14.61
C LEU A 389 -1.73 -2.75 -15.50
N LEU A 390 -0.92 -1.79 -15.96
CA LEU A 390 0.28 -2.08 -16.74
C LEU A 390 1.23 -2.97 -15.94
N LEU A 391 1.45 -2.68 -14.67
CA LEU A 391 2.29 -3.50 -13.80
C LEU A 391 1.71 -4.89 -13.53
N HIS A 392 0.39 -5.02 -13.38
CA HIS A 392 -0.27 -6.34 -13.26
C HIS A 392 -0.21 -7.15 -14.56
N LEU A 393 -0.26 -6.49 -15.71
CA LEU A 393 -0.19 -7.15 -17.01
C LEU A 393 1.23 -7.63 -17.34
N ILE A 394 2.26 -6.89 -16.90
CA ILE A 394 3.65 -7.23 -17.23
C ILE A 394 4.33 -8.02 -16.10
N SER A 395 3.88 -7.91 -14.86
CA SER A 395 4.29 -8.78 -13.77
C SER A 395 3.25 -9.88 -13.59
N PRO A 396 3.49 -11.14 -14.00
CA PRO A 396 2.74 -12.23 -13.44
C PRO A 396 3.01 -12.20 -11.94
N LEU A 397 2.04 -11.70 -11.17
CA LEU A 397 1.86 -12.20 -9.81
C LEU A 397 2.08 -13.70 -9.92
N SER A 398 2.95 -14.27 -9.10
CA SER A 398 3.18 -15.71 -9.03
C SER A 398 1.83 -16.40 -8.81
N LEU A 399 1.12 -16.65 -9.91
CA LEU A 399 -0.11 -17.40 -9.96
C LEU A 399 0.35 -18.80 -9.60
N PRO A 400 -0.22 -19.44 -8.56
CA PRO A 400 0.10 -20.83 -8.29
C PRO A 400 -0.15 -21.64 -9.58
N PRO A 401 0.60 -22.73 -9.83
CA PRO A 401 0.49 -23.55 -11.04
C PRO A 401 -0.83 -24.35 -11.12
N GLN A 402 -1.91 -23.88 -10.52
CA GLN A 402 -3.24 -24.47 -10.60
C GLN A 402 -4.30 -23.36 -10.53
N LEU A 403 -4.66 -22.81 -11.69
CA LEU A 403 -6.04 -22.37 -11.88
C LEU A 403 -6.90 -23.65 -11.82
N PRO A 404 -7.92 -23.77 -10.96
CA PRO A 404 -8.95 -24.78 -11.17
C PRO A 404 -9.54 -24.56 -12.56
N SER A 405 -9.66 -25.62 -13.35
CA SER A 405 -10.20 -25.66 -14.72
C SER A 405 -11.70 -25.30 -14.81
N GLN A 406 -12.24 -24.52 -13.86
CA GLN A 406 -13.66 -24.18 -13.74
C GLN A 406 -13.92 -22.69 -13.53
N LEU A 407 -13.14 -21.81 -14.17
CA LEU A 407 -13.65 -20.50 -14.57
C LEU A 407 -14.22 -20.61 -15.99
N GLN A 408 -15.39 -21.27 -16.11
CA GLN A 408 -16.25 -21.07 -17.27
C GLN A 408 -16.81 -19.65 -17.18
N PHE A 409 -16.17 -18.72 -17.88
CA PHE A 409 -16.82 -17.47 -18.28
C PHE A 409 -17.98 -17.85 -19.20
N ASN A 410 -19.19 -17.92 -18.65
CA ASN A 410 -20.40 -17.95 -19.46
C ASN A 410 -20.49 -16.64 -20.25
N GLY A 411 -20.07 -16.71 -21.51
CA GLY A 411 -20.40 -15.74 -22.55
C GLY A 411 -19.52 -14.49 -22.57
N MET A 412 -18.29 -14.61 -23.08
CA MET A 412 -17.67 -13.63 -23.99
C MET A 412 -16.28 -14.13 -24.41
N CYS A 413 -16.18 -14.74 -25.58
CA CYS A 413 -14.90 -15.01 -26.23
C CYS A 413 -14.51 -13.81 -27.10
N ILE A 414 -13.50 -13.05 -26.68
CA ILE A 414 -12.74 -12.19 -27.60
C ILE A 414 -11.50 -13.00 -27.99
N GLY A 415 -11.61 -13.74 -29.08
CA GLY A 415 -10.45 -14.38 -29.71
C GLY A 415 -9.71 -13.38 -30.60
N PRO A 416 -8.37 -13.44 -30.68
CA PRO A 416 -7.63 -12.63 -31.65
C PRO A 416 -7.87 -13.21 -33.05
N ARG A 417 -8.63 -12.48 -33.89
CA ARG A 417 -8.64 -12.72 -35.34
C ARG A 417 -7.67 -11.76 -36.00
N ASN A 418 -6.54 -12.30 -36.46
CA ASN A 418 -6.16 -12.26 -37.88
C ASN A 418 -4.73 -12.79 -38.06
N GLU A 419 -4.60 -14.10 -38.27
CA GLU A 419 -3.70 -14.60 -39.32
C GLU A 419 -4.41 -15.73 -40.07
N VAL A 420 -4.49 -15.53 -41.38
CA VAL A 420 -5.15 -16.41 -42.34
C VAL A 420 -4.21 -17.57 -42.64
N VAL A 421 -4.60 -18.78 -42.26
CA VAL A 421 -4.00 -20.00 -42.83
C VAL A 421 -5.10 -20.86 -43.42
N ARG A 422 -5.16 -20.86 -44.75
CA ARG A 422 -5.92 -21.84 -45.54
C ARG A 422 -5.32 -23.22 -45.31
N ARG A 423 -6.11 -24.20 -44.89
CA ARG A 423 -5.83 -25.63 -45.13
C ARG A 423 -7.10 -26.38 -45.56
N PRO A 424 -6.96 -27.41 -46.41
CA PRO A 424 -8.00 -27.86 -47.32
C PRO A 424 -8.92 -28.93 -46.71
N LEU A 425 -10.11 -29.06 -47.30
CA LEU A 425 -11.05 -30.16 -47.11
C LEU A 425 -10.35 -31.52 -47.29
N LEU A 426 -10.53 -32.42 -46.32
CA LEU A 426 -10.51 -33.86 -46.56
C LEU A 426 -11.63 -34.56 -45.78
N THR A 427 -12.22 -35.50 -46.51
CA THR A 427 -13.47 -36.23 -46.41
C THR A 427 -13.62 -37.21 -45.24
N ALA A 428 -14.89 -37.54 -45.01
CA ALA A 428 -15.44 -38.44 -44.01
C ALA A 428 -14.93 -39.89 -44.05
N ALA A 429 -14.87 -40.48 -42.86
CA ALA A 429 -15.11 -41.88 -42.50
C ALA A 429 -15.12 -41.95 -40.96
N ALA A 430 -15.82 -42.80 -40.21
CA ALA A 430 -16.95 -43.70 -40.41
C ALA A 430 -17.39 -44.06 -38.97
N MET A 431 -18.70 -44.00 -38.66
CA MET A 431 -19.25 -44.65 -37.46
C MET A 431 -19.22 -46.17 -37.63
N PRO A 432 -19.30 -46.93 -36.53
CA PRO A 432 -20.36 -47.94 -36.52
C PRO A 432 -21.26 -47.88 -35.29
N ASN A 433 -22.54 -48.06 -35.60
CA ASN A 433 -23.69 -48.29 -34.75
C ASN A 433 -23.51 -49.40 -33.71
N GLN A 434 -24.12 -49.20 -32.54
CA GLN A 434 -25.02 -50.20 -31.95
C GLN A 434 -26.07 -49.48 -31.08
N ALA A 435 -27.33 -49.79 -31.35
CA ALA A 435 -28.54 -49.42 -30.61
C ALA A 435 -29.41 -50.70 -30.52
N PRO A 436 -30.65 -50.66 -29.98
CA PRO A 436 -31.10 -50.33 -28.63
C PRO A 436 -32.05 -51.43 -28.08
N LYS A 437 -32.60 -51.28 -26.86
CA LYS A 437 -33.84 -51.90 -26.31
C LYS A 437 -34.03 -51.35 -24.88
N GLY A 438 -35.15 -50.83 -24.40
CA GLY A 438 -36.50 -50.57 -24.90
C GLY A 438 -37.41 -50.25 -23.70
N THR A 439 -38.34 -49.30 -23.89
CA THR A 439 -39.76 -49.23 -23.37
C THR A 439 -40.02 -49.27 -21.85
N THR A 440 -40.94 -48.55 -21.19
CA THR A 440 -42.11 -47.68 -21.45
C THR A 440 -42.56 -47.25 -20.03
N GLU A 441 -43.10 -46.06 -19.69
CA GLU A 441 -44.50 -45.62 -19.87
C GLU A 441 -44.70 -44.26 -19.12
N ARG A 442 -45.54 -43.36 -19.63
CA ARG A 442 -46.18 -42.19 -18.95
C ARG A 442 -47.72 -42.48 -18.85
N PRO A 443 -48.70 -41.61 -18.46
CA PRO A 443 -48.68 -40.17 -18.05
C PRO A 443 -49.75 -39.67 -17.00
N ASN A 444 -49.67 -38.36 -16.67
CA ASN A 444 -50.75 -37.33 -16.54
C ASN A 444 -51.60 -37.04 -15.25
N ARG A 445 -51.49 -35.74 -14.82
CA ARG A 445 -52.52 -34.71 -14.44
C ARG A 445 -53.24 -34.74 -13.06
N PRO A 446 -53.93 -33.65 -12.59
CA PRO A 446 -53.75 -32.18 -12.75
C PRO A 446 -54.06 -31.32 -11.47
N LEU A 447 -53.99 -29.99 -11.65
CA LEU A 447 -54.38 -28.83 -10.82
C LEU A 447 -55.72 -28.89 -10.04
N ARG A 448 -55.79 -28.15 -8.91
CA ARG A 448 -57.02 -27.46 -8.43
C ARG A 448 -56.74 -26.08 -7.83
N HIS A 449 -57.49 -25.11 -8.34
CA HIS A 449 -57.81 -23.79 -7.76
C HIS A 449 -58.84 -23.95 -6.61
N HIS A 450 -58.84 -23.00 -5.66
CA HIS A 450 -60.08 -22.45 -5.10
C HIS A 450 -59.88 -21.01 -4.59
N GLN A 451 -60.53 -20.08 -5.31
CA GLN A 451 -61.23 -18.86 -4.84
C GLN A 451 -62.21 -19.21 -3.69
N GLU A 452 -62.80 -18.35 -2.86
CA GLU A 452 -62.97 -16.90 -2.70
C GLU A 452 -63.67 -16.72 -1.32
N GLY A 453 -63.69 -15.51 -0.76
CA GLY A 453 -64.51 -15.21 0.42
C GLY A 453 -64.36 -13.78 0.91
N THR A 454 -65.14 -12.89 0.32
CA THR A 454 -65.21 -11.43 0.47
C THR A 454 -66.08 -10.94 1.64
N THR A 455 -66.16 -9.61 1.77
CA THR A 455 -67.13 -8.73 2.50
C THR A 455 -66.59 -8.10 3.80
N GLY A 456 -66.65 -6.79 4.05
CA GLY A 456 -67.25 -5.64 3.36
C GLY A 456 -66.79 -4.32 4.04
N GLY A 457 -66.79 -3.19 3.31
CA GLY A 457 -66.34 -1.85 3.76
C GLY A 457 -67.37 -1.09 4.63
N PRO A 458 -67.52 0.26 4.56
CA PRO A 458 -66.66 1.31 3.97
C PRO A 458 -66.56 2.64 4.82
N ASN A 459 -65.86 3.65 4.26
CA ASN A 459 -66.09 5.11 4.40
C ASN A 459 -65.80 5.87 5.74
N ARG A 460 -64.79 6.76 5.75
CA ARG A 460 -64.92 8.24 5.48
C ARG A 460 -63.60 9.02 5.74
N PRO A 461 -63.41 10.20 5.09
CA PRO A 461 -62.25 11.09 5.25
C PRO A 461 -62.55 12.40 6.02
N LEU A 462 -61.47 13.17 6.33
CA LEU A 462 -61.30 14.65 6.47
C LEU A 462 -60.79 15.20 7.82
N ARG A 463 -59.52 15.71 7.78
CA ARG A 463 -58.95 17.02 8.24
C ARG A 463 -59.21 17.56 9.68
N PRO A 464 -58.63 18.71 10.09
CA PRO A 464 -57.20 19.03 10.28
C PRO A 464 -56.93 19.67 11.67
N HIS A 465 -55.65 19.89 12.03
CA HIS A 465 -55.16 21.11 12.70
C HIS A 465 -53.64 21.19 12.58
#